data_AF-A0A956KMR5-F1
#
_entry.id   AF-A0A956KMR5-F1
#
_cell.length_a   1.000
_cell.length_b   1.000
_cell.length_c   1.000
_cell.angle_alpha   90.00
_cell.angle_beta   90.00
_cell.angle_gamma   90.00
#
_symmetry.space_group_name_H-M   'P 1'
#
loop_
_entity.id
_entity.type
_entity.pdbx_description
1 polymer ?
#
loop_
_entity_poly.entity_id
_entity_poly.type
_entity_poly.pdbx_seq_one_letter_code
_entity_poly.pdbx_strand_id
1 'polypeptide(L)'
;IEAQFRVRPGPAHRAVFGHSSGGYAALIHAMKHGEHWGAVASHSGDVGFELLYGRELPGALAALAGCGGDPQLFLDKLWAGAAIQGRQFNTLMLLAMAASYAPESAGEGSPLGIRLPVDPDTCERDPVRWARWLAHDPLELVDRPACQASLRGLSGLYLDCGFRDEYFIHFGSRALVRKL
;
A
#
# COMPACT_ATOMS: atom_id res chain seq x y z
N ILE A 1 -13.08 -20.87 10.73
CA ILE A 1 -13.20 -21.75 9.54
C ILE A 1 -12.96 -23.21 9.89
N GLU A 2 -11.76 -23.60 10.36
CA GLU A 2 -11.43 -25.02 10.60
C GLU A 2 -12.30 -25.72 11.66
N ALA A 3 -12.78 -24.99 12.67
CA ALA A 3 -13.70 -25.55 13.68
C ALA A 3 -15.14 -25.77 13.16
N GLN A 4 -15.49 -25.19 12.01
CA GLN A 4 -16.88 -25.15 11.50
C GLN A 4 -17.06 -25.92 10.19
N PHE A 5 -15.98 -26.07 9.40
CA PHE A 5 -16.04 -26.68 8.08
C PHE A 5 -15.00 -27.79 7.95
N ARG A 6 -15.30 -28.82 7.13
CA ARG A 6 -14.39 -29.93 6.82
C ARG A 6 -13.31 -29.48 5.84
N VAL A 7 -12.32 -28.76 6.34
CA VAL A 7 -11.12 -28.35 5.61
C VAL A 7 -9.90 -29.06 6.20
N ARG A 8 -8.85 -29.27 5.38
CA ARG A 8 -7.61 -29.84 5.92
C ARG A 8 -6.88 -28.77 6.74
N PRO A 9 -6.43 -29.08 7.97
CA PRO A 9 -5.82 -28.08 8.84
C PRO A 9 -4.38 -27.77 8.45
N GLY A 10 -3.92 -26.57 8.81
CA GLY A 10 -2.50 -26.18 8.73
C GLY A 10 -2.09 -25.49 7.42
N PRO A 11 -0.90 -24.87 7.41
CA PRO A 11 -0.48 -23.95 6.35
C PRO A 11 -0.41 -24.61 4.97
N ALA A 12 0.05 -25.86 4.87
CA ALA A 12 0.14 -26.61 3.61
C ALA A 12 -1.21 -26.75 2.86
N HIS A 13 -2.33 -26.45 3.52
CA HIS A 13 -3.68 -26.52 2.95
C HIS A 13 -4.40 -25.17 2.92
N ARG A 14 -3.67 -24.08 3.14
CA ARG A 14 -4.19 -22.71 3.13
C ARG A 14 -3.44 -21.89 2.09
N ALA A 15 -4.19 -21.09 1.34
CA ALA A 15 -3.63 -20.09 0.46
C ALA A 15 -4.33 -18.76 0.68
N VAL A 16 -3.59 -17.67 0.46
CA VAL A 16 -4.15 -16.31 0.43
C VAL A 16 -3.80 -15.67 -0.90
N PHE A 17 -4.76 -14.97 -1.49
CA PHE A 17 -4.53 -14.21 -2.69
C PHE A 17 -5.25 -12.87 -2.63
N GLY A 18 -4.83 -11.94 -3.47
CA GLY A 18 -5.55 -10.69 -3.63
C GLY A 18 -5.14 -9.94 -4.90
N HIS A 19 -5.96 -8.96 -5.24
CA HIS A 19 -5.76 -8.07 -6.38
C HIS A 19 -5.54 -6.62 -5.91
N SER A 20 -4.68 -5.86 -6.59
CA SER A 20 -4.35 -4.48 -6.23
C SER A 20 -3.88 -4.39 -4.77
N SER A 21 -4.40 -3.49 -3.93
CA SER A 21 -4.03 -3.44 -2.50
C SER A 21 -4.33 -4.73 -1.72
N GLY A 22 -5.24 -5.59 -2.21
CA GLY A 22 -5.40 -6.95 -1.70
C GLY A 22 -4.21 -7.86 -2.01
N GLY A 23 -3.58 -7.68 -3.17
CA GLY A 23 -2.32 -8.34 -3.55
C GLY A 23 -1.16 -7.86 -2.68
N TYR A 24 -1.13 -6.58 -2.31
CA TYR A 24 -0.22 -6.05 -1.29
C TYR A 24 -0.45 -6.72 0.07
N ALA A 25 -1.70 -6.82 0.53
CA ALA A 25 -2.01 -7.50 1.79
C ALA A 25 -1.55 -8.97 1.77
N ALA A 26 -1.77 -9.67 0.64
CA ALA A 26 -1.27 -11.04 0.47
C ALA A 26 0.26 -11.14 0.59
N LEU A 27 1.01 -10.19 0.00
CA LEU A 27 2.46 -10.10 0.14
C LEU A 27 2.90 -9.81 1.58
N ILE A 28 2.24 -8.87 2.27
CA ILE A 28 2.54 -8.56 3.67
C ILE A 28 2.30 -9.78 4.56
N HIS A 29 1.21 -10.51 4.33
CA HIS A 29 0.94 -11.78 5.02
C HIS A 29 2.03 -12.82 4.73
N ALA A 30 2.47 -12.94 3.47
CA ALA A 30 3.56 -13.84 3.09
C ALA A 30 4.88 -13.50 3.80
N MET A 31 5.21 -12.21 3.91
CA MET A 31 6.47 -11.72 4.47
C MET A 31 6.51 -11.71 6.00
N LYS A 32 5.35 -11.52 6.66
CA LYS A 32 5.28 -11.33 8.13
C LYS A 32 4.59 -12.49 8.87
N HIS A 33 3.78 -13.27 8.16
CA HIS A 33 2.89 -14.31 8.72
C HIS A 33 2.88 -15.57 7.84
N GLY A 34 3.99 -15.86 7.14
CA GLY A 34 4.09 -16.97 6.19
C GLY A 34 3.85 -18.35 6.83
N GLU A 35 4.02 -18.49 8.15
CA GLU A 35 3.72 -19.71 8.90
C GLU A 35 2.23 -20.13 8.85
N HIS A 36 1.34 -19.24 8.42
CA HIS A 36 -0.08 -19.53 8.25
C HIS A 36 -0.46 -19.98 6.84
N TRP A 37 0.45 -19.87 5.87
CA TRP A 37 0.15 -20.03 4.45
C TRP A 37 1.08 -21.05 3.79
N GLY A 38 0.50 -21.90 2.95
CA GLY A 38 1.25 -22.82 2.09
C GLY A 38 1.52 -22.20 0.73
N ALA A 39 0.60 -21.38 0.23
CA ALA A 39 0.78 -20.65 -1.02
C ALA A 39 0.21 -19.23 -0.97
N VAL A 40 0.80 -18.32 -1.71
CA VAL A 40 0.37 -16.93 -1.82
C VAL A 40 0.31 -16.52 -3.29
N ALA A 41 -0.73 -15.77 -3.68
CA ALA A 41 -0.77 -15.11 -4.98
C ALA A 41 -1.03 -13.59 -4.84
N SER A 42 -0.23 -12.78 -5.50
CA SER A 42 -0.39 -11.33 -5.55
C SER A 42 -0.63 -10.89 -6.99
N HIS A 43 -1.83 -10.38 -7.25
CA HIS A 43 -2.22 -9.87 -8.56
C HIS A 43 -2.16 -8.35 -8.58
N SER A 44 -1.17 -7.80 -9.29
CA SER A 44 -0.88 -6.36 -9.32
C SER A 44 -0.84 -5.74 -7.92
N GLY A 45 -0.20 -6.43 -6.97
CA GLY A 45 -0.09 -5.96 -5.59
C GLY A 45 0.84 -4.76 -5.45
N ASP A 46 0.46 -3.78 -4.63
CA ASP A 46 1.24 -2.57 -4.38
C ASP A 46 2.69 -2.92 -3.98
N VAL A 47 3.66 -2.53 -4.81
CA VAL A 47 5.10 -2.73 -4.59
C VAL A 47 5.89 -1.66 -5.34
N GLY A 48 6.97 -1.17 -4.73
CA GLY A 48 7.75 -0.08 -5.32
C GLY A 48 7.05 1.26 -5.14
N PHE A 49 6.89 1.67 -3.88
CA PHE A 49 6.12 2.84 -3.45
C PHE A 49 6.63 4.15 -4.06
N GLU A 50 7.90 4.24 -4.44
CA GLU A 50 8.43 5.41 -5.16
C GLU A 50 7.72 5.66 -6.49
N LEU A 51 7.54 4.63 -7.30
CA LEU A 51 6.87 4.75 -8.60
C LEU A 51 5.36 4.79 -8.44
N LEU A 52 4.83 3.97 -7.53
CA LEU A 52 3.40 3.81 -7.28
C LEU A 52 2.79 5.05 -6.61
N TYR A 53 3.25 5.40 -5.41
CA TYR A 53 2.67 6.47 -4.61
C TYR A 53 3.46 7.78 -4.74
N GLY A 54 4.79 7.70 -4.77
CA GLY A 54 5.66 8.87 -4.80
C GLY A 54 5.38 9.80 -5.99
N ARG A 55 5.08 9.22 -7.16
CA ARG A 55 4.70 9.94 -8.38
C ARG A 55 3.36 10.67 -8.26
N GLU A 56 2.43 10.16 -7.47
CA GLU A 56 1.06 10.68 -7.37
C GLU A 56 0.92 11.82 -6.34
N LEU A 57 1.92 12.00 -5.45
CA LEU A 57 1.90 13.02 -4.39
C LEU A 57 1.69 14.47 -4.88
N PRO A 58 2.33 14.95 -5.96
CA PRO A 58 2.07 16.31 -6.46
C PRO A 58 0.61 16.50 -6.92
N GLY A 59 0.02 15.46 -7.53
CA GLY A 59 -1.38 15.49 -7.96
C GLY A 59 -2.36 15.58 -6.79
N ALA A 60 -2.06 14.87 -5.70
CA ALA A 60 -2.84 14.95 -4.46
C ALA A 60 -2.71 16.32 -3.78
N LEU A 61 -1.50 16.89 -3.68
CA LEU A 61 -1.30 18.24 -3.16
C LEU A 61 -2.08 19.29 -3.96
N ALA A 62 -2.03 19.23 -5.29
CA ALA A 62 -2.78 20.14 -6.15
C ALA A 62 -4.30 20.03 -5.92
N ALA A 63 -4.82 18.82 -5.65
CA ALA A 63 -6.23 18.64 -5.29
C ALA A 63 -6.57 19.23 -3.91
N LEU A 64 -5.68 19.06 -2.93
CA LEU A 64 -5.84 19.62 -1.59
C LEU A 64 -5.74 21.15 -1.57
N ALA A 65 -4.94 21.75 -2.46
CA ALA A 65 -4.83 23.21 -2.56
C ALA A 65 -6.19 23.89 -2.86
N GLY A 66 -7.08 23.24 -3.61
CA GLY A 66 -8.46 23.70 -3.83
C GLY A 66 -9.35 23.67 -2.57
N CYS A 67 -8.83 23.11 -1.48
CA CYS A 67 -9.40 23.08 -0.13
C CYS A 67 -8.50 23.79 0.88
N GLY A 68 -7.62 24.71 0.44
CA GLY A 68 -6.70 25.41 1.34
C GLY A 68 -5.67 24.50 2.00
N GLY A 69 -5.40 23.33 1.42
CA GLY A 69 -4.51 22.32 2.00
C GLY A 69 -5.17 21.43 3.06
N ASP A 70 -6.45 21.61 3.38
CA ASP A 70 -7.14 20.89 4.45
C ASP A 70 -7.72 19.54 3.97
N PRO A 71 -7.22 18.40 4.49
CA PRO A 71 -7.78 17.08 4.18
C PRO A 71 -9.22 16.88 4.65
N GLN A 72 -9.63 17.50 5.77
CA GLN A 72 -11.00 17.37 6.28
C GLN A 72 -11.97 18.05 5.30
N LEU A 73 -11.69 19.30 4.91
CA LEU A 73 -12.51 20.00 3.94
C LEU A 73 -12.55 19.28 2.58
N PHE A 74 -11.45 18.65 2.16
CA PHE A 74 -11.44 17.80 0.97
C PHE A 74 -12.41 16.62 1.10
N LEU A 75 -12.38 15.89 2.22
CA LEU A 75 -13.27 14.76 2.47
C LEU A 75 -14.73 15.20 2.56
N ASP A 76 -15.02 16.32 3.22
CA ASP A 76 -16.38 16.86 3.32
C ASP A 76 -16.96 17.17 1.93
N LYS A 77 -16.16 17.83 1.06
CA LYS A 77 -16.56 18.09 -0.33
C LYS A 77 -16.68 16.82 -1.16
N LEU A 78 -15.80 15.84 -0.94
CA LEU A 78 -15.83 14.54 -1.62
C LEU A 78 -17.15 13.82 -1.33
N TRP A 79 -17.54 13.74 -0.04
CA TRP A 79 -18.74 13.03 0.39
C TRP A 79 -20.04 13.77 0.10
N ALA A 80 -20.00 15.10 -0.04
CA ALA A 80 -21.13 15.88 -0.53
C ALA A 80 -21.36 15.74 -2.05
N GLY A 81 -20.38 15.21 -2.80
CA GLY A 81 -20.45 15.05 -4.24
C GLY A 81 -21.34 13.88 -4.70
N ALA A 82 -21.92 14.00 -5.90
CA ALA A 82 -22.75 12.94 -6.48
C ALA A 82 -21.95 11.69 -6.92
N ALA A 83 -20.65 11.86 -7.20
CA ALA A 83 -19.73 10.79 -7.57
C ALA A 83 -18.28 11.18 -7.29
N ILE A 84 -17.44 10.19 -7.00
CA ILE A 84 -15.98 10.37 -6.86
C ILE A 84 -15.35 10.35 -8.25
N GLN A 85 -14.65 11.42 -8.61
CA GLN A 85 -13.91 11.52 -9.86
C GLN A 85 -12.50 10.93 -9.74
N GLY A 86 -11.86 10.55 -10.85
CA GLY A 86 -10.56 9.86 -10.85
C GLY A 86 -9.46 10.56 -10.04
N ARG A 87 -9.29 11.89 -10.19
CA ARG A 87 -8.31 12.63 -9.40
C ARG A 87 -8.65 12.66 -7.91
N GLN A 88 -9.93 12.77 -7.58
CA GLN A 88 -10.40 12.74 -6.19
C GLN A 88 -10.18 11.36 -5.56
N PHE A 89 -10.35 10.28 -6.33
CA PHE A 89 -10.05 8.92 -5.89
C PHE A 89 -8.56 8.76 -5.55
N ASN A 90 -7.65 9.22 -6.43
CA ASN A 90 -6.22 9.15 -6.16
C ASN A 90 -5.82 9.97 -4.91
N THR A 91 -6.39 11.16 -4.72
CA THR A 91 -6.17 11.94 -3.49
C THR A 91 -6.71 11.22 -2.26
N LEU A 92 -7.93 10.67 -2.31
CA LEU A 92 -8.51 9.89 -1.22
C LEU A 92 -7.62 8.70 -0.86
N MET A 93 -7.14 7.96 -1.87
CA MET A 93 -6.22 6.84 -1.70
C MET A 93 -4.95 7.28 -0.95
N LEU A 94 -4.28 8.35 -1.40
CA LEU A 94 -3.06 8.84 -0.76
C LEU A 94 -3.28 9.36 0.67
N LEU A 95 -4.42 9.99 0.95
CA LEU A 95 -4.81 10.36 2.31
C LEU A 95 -5.01 9.12 3.21
N ALA A 96 -5.65 8.07 2.69
CA ALA A 96 -5.81 6.80 3.40
C ALA A 96 -4.46 6.09 3.64
N MET A 97 -3.55 6.14 2.66
CA MET A 97 -2.19 5.61 2.82
C MET A 97 -1.40 6.41 3.86
N ALA A 98 -1.49 7.74 3.86
CA ALA A 98 -0.87 8.59 4.88
C ALA A 98 -1.37 8.25 6.29
N ALA A 99 -2.70 8.10 6.44
CA ALA A 99 -3.32 7.71 7.70
C ALA A 99 -2.88 6.32 8.18
N SER A 100 -2.51 5.42 7.26
CA SER A 100 -2.15 4.04 7.58
C SER A 100 -0.65 3.84 7.83
N TYR A 101 0.20 4.45 7.00
CA TYR A 101 1.65 4.23 7.01
C TYR A 101 2.42 5.24 7.87
N ALA A 102 1.87 6.45 8.02
CA ALA A 102 2.52 7.49 8.80
C ALA A 102 1.52 8.36 9.60
N PRO A 103 0.61 7.76 10.41
CA PRO A 103 -0.34 8.53 11.20
C PRO A 103 0.35 9.47 12.17
N GLU A 104 -0.30 10.60 12.44
CA GLU A 104 0.05 11.55 13.49
C GLU A 104 -1.08 11.69 14.50
N SER A 105 -0.77 12.24 15.67
CA SER A 105 -1.80 12.65 16.62
C SER A 105 -2.65 13.75 16.00
N ALA A 106 -3.97 13.60 16.07
CA ALA A 106 -4.90 14.66 15.72
C ALA A 106 -4.70 15.87 16.65
N GLY A 107 -4.71 17.09 16.09
CA GLY A 107 -4.51 18.32 16.85
C GLY A 107 -4.78 19.58 16.02
N GLU A 108 -4.57 20.75 16.63
CA GLU A 108 -4.66 22.03 15.94
C GLU A 108 -3.66 22.07 14.76
N GLY A 109 -4.18 22.17 13.54
CA GLY A 109 -3.40 22.13 12.30
C GLY A 109 -3.31 20.76 11.60
N SER A 110 -3.75 19.68 12.25
CA SER A 110 -3.96 18.36 11.62
C SER A 110 -5.14 17.64 12.28
N PRO A 111 -6.40 18.07 12.03
CA PRO A 111 -7.58 17.53 12.72
C PRO A 111 -7.77 16.03 12.54
N LEU A 112 -7.30 15.49 11.42
CA LEU A 112 -7.38 14.06 11.10
C LEU A 112 -6.09 13.30 11.41
N GLY A 113 -5.01 13.96 11.84
CA GLY A 113 -3.70 13.32 11.97
C GLY A 113 -3.12 12.80 10.64
N ILE A 114 -3.62 13.33 9.52
CA ILE A 114 -3.25 12.92 8.15
C ILE A 114 -2.34 13.96 7.53
N ARG A 115 -1.14 13.53 7.13
CA ARG A 115 -0.18 14.38 6.42
C ARG A 115 0.55 13.59 5.35
N LEU A 116 0.52 14.11 4.12
CA LEU A 116 1.30 13.56 3.01
C LEU A 116 2.80 13.70 3.30
N PRO A 117 3.65 12.78 2.80
CA PRO A 117 5.09 12.75 3.07
C PRO A 117 5.89 13.77 2.23
N VAL A 118 5.33 14.97 2.03
CA VAL A 118 5.89 16.06 1.22
C VAL A 118 5.60 17.39 1.89
N ASP A 119 6.44 18.38 1.62
CA ASP A 119 6.17 19.78 1.91
C ASP A 119 4.93 20.24 1.11
N PRO A 120 3.93 20.88 1.76
CA PRO A 120 2.67 21.22 1.10
C PRO A 120 2.79 22.31 0.04
N ASP A 121 3.82 23.17 0.12
CA ASP A 121 3.98 24.31 -0.78
C ASP A 121 4.91 24.00 -1.96
N THR A 122 5.97 23.23 -1.72
CA THR A 122 7.02 22.92 -2.71
C THR A 122 6.95 21.51 -3.25
N CYS A 123 6.17 20.63 -2.62
CA CYS A 123 6.15 19.19 -2.88
C CYS A 123 7.52 18.48 -2.66
N GLU A 124 8.47 19.13 -1.99
CA GLU A 124 9.73 18.49 -1.62
C GLU A 124 9.47 17.30 -0.67
N ARG A 125 10.15 16.18 -0.89
CA ARG A 125 9.92 14.96 -0.11
C ARG A 125 10.34 15.16 1.35
N ASP A 126 9.46 14.86 2.31
CA ASP A 126 9.83 14.73 3.71
C ASP A 126 10.49 13.35 3.91
N PRO A 127 11.82 13.29 4.12
CA PRO A 127 12.53 12.02 4.17
C PRO A 127 12.14 11.16 5.37
N VAL A 128 11.75 11.77 6.48
CA VAL A 128 11.39 11.05 7.72
C VAL A 128 10.03 10.37 7.54
N ARG A 129 9.05 11.09 7.00
CA ARG A 129 7.73 10.52 6.72
C ARG A 129 7.78 9.50 5.61
N TRP A 130 8.55 9.79 4.57
CA TRP A 130 8.69 8.86 3.46
C TRP A 130 9.34 7.54 3.88
N ALA A 131 10.36 7.60 4.75
CA ALA A 131 10.94 6.39 5.33
C ALA A 131 9.91 5.54 6.09
N ARG A 132 8.92 6.17 6.77
CA ARG A 132 7.81 5.45 7.40
C ARG A 132 6.94 4.74 6.35
N TRP A 133 6.64 5.38 5.22
CA TRP A 133 5.93 4.74 4.10
C TRP A 133 6.72 3.55 3.52
N LEU A 134 8.00 3.76 3.23
CA LEU A 134 8.89 2.72 2.70
C LEU A 134 9.04 1.52 3.65
N ALA A 135 8.89 1.72 4.97
CA ALA A 135 8.87 0.61 5.93
C ALA A 135 7.70 -0.38 5.73
N HIS A 136 6.70 -0.01 4.91
CA HIS A 136 5.59 -0.85 4.48
C HIS A 136 5.73 -1.39 3.06
N ASP A 137 6.65 -0.89 2.23
CA ASP A 137 6.82 -1.33 0.84
C ASP A 137 7.36 -2.79 0.80
N PRO A 138 6.68 -3.73 0.12
CA PRO A 138 7.20 -5.08 -0.07
C PRO A 138 8.61 -5.12 -0.68
N LEU A 139 8.96 -4.13 -1.52
CA LEU A 139 10.28 -4.03 -2.16
C LEU A 139 11.41 -3.72 -1.16
N GLU A 140 11.09 -3.03 -0.07
CA GLU A 140 12.02 -2.72 1.03
C GLU A 140 11.97 -3.82 2.11
N LEU A 141 10.79 -4.35 2.39
CA LEU A 141 10.59 -5.41 3.37
C LEU A 141 11.33 -6.69 3.01
N VAL A 142 11.40 -7.05 1.72
CA VAL A 142 12.07 -8.27 1.27
C VAL A 142 13.57 -8.32 1.59
N ASP A 143 14.22 -7.17 1.84
CA ASP A 143 15.65 -7.15 2.23
C ASP A 143 15.86 -7.64 3.68
N ARG A 144 14.78 -7.75 4.46
CA ARG A 144 14.86 -8.26 5.84
C ARG A 144 15.02 -9.79 5.81
N PRO A 145 16.04 -10.37 6.49
CA PRO A 145 16.26 -11.81 6.49
C PRO A 145 15.05 -12.65 6.95
N ALA A 146 14.29 -12.14 7.93
CA ALA A 146 13.06 -12.80 8.39
C ALA A 146 11.99 -12.87 7.29
N CYS A 147 11.82 -11.82 6.48
CA CYS A 147 10.86 -11.82 5.38
C CYS A 147 11.30 -12.81 4.29
N GLN A 148 12.58 -12.84 3.92
CA GLN A 148 13.09 -13.84 2.97
C GLN A 148 12.94 -15.28 3.48
N ALA A 149 13.21 -15.51 4.77
CA ALA A 149 13.02 -16.84 5.37
C ALA A 149 11.54 -17.25 5.34
N SER A 150 10.63 -16.32 5.63
CA SER A 150 9.17 -16.56 5.56
C SER A 150 8.73 -16.92 4.15
N LEU A 151 9.14 -16.14 3.13
CA LEU A 151 8.81 -16.39 1.73
C LEU A 151 9.38 -17.71 1.21
N ARG A 152 10.62 -18.08 1.59
CA ARG A 152 11.24 -19.37 1.24
C ARG A 152 10.52 -20.56 1.86
N GLY A 153 9.76 -20.36 2.93
CA GLY A 153 8.95 -21.40 3.57
C GLY A 153 7.66 -21.74 2.84
N LEU A 154 7.23 -20.90 1.88
CA LEU A 154 6.02 -21.14 1.09
C LEU A 154 6.25 -22.27 0.08
N SER A 155 5.23 -23.08 -0.14
CA SER A 155 5.19 -24.05 -1.25
C SER A 155 4.89 -23.38 -2.59
N GLY A 156 4.36 -22.16 -2.60
CA GLY A 156 4.14 -21.38 -3.82
C GLY A 156 3.99 -19.88 -3.56
N LEU A 157 4.66 -19.07 -4.38
CA LEU A 157 4.51 -17.63 -4.44
C LEU A 157 4.29 -17.24 -5.90
N TYR A 158 3.10 -16.74 -6.22
CA TYR A 158 2.73 -16.29 -7.56
C TYR A 158 2.57 -14.79 -7.59
N LEU A 159 3.27 -14.12 -8.51
CA LEU A 159 3.22 -12.67 -8.68
C LEU A 159 2.93 -12.37 -10.15
N ASP A 160 1.89 -11.58 -10.43
CA ASP A 160 1.67 -11.02 -11.76
C ASP A 160 1.30 -9.54 -11.71
N CYS A 161 1.49 -8.87 -12.84
CA CYS A 161 1.06 -7.49 -13.07
C CYS A 161 1.04 -7.21 -14.58
N GLY A 162 0.08 -6.42 -15.04
CA GLY A 162 0.01 -5.99 -16.44
C GLY A 162 1.24 -5.17 -16.86
N PHE A 163 1.75 -5.40 -18.06
CA PHE A 163 2.93 -4.68 -18.58
C PHE A 163 2.67 -3.19 -18.93
N ARG A 164 1.40 -2.75 -18.85
CA ARG A 164 0.93 -1.36 -19.00
C ARG A 164 0.04 -0.93 -17.83
N ASP A 165 0.35 -1.45 -16.64
CA ASP A 165 -0.33 -1.05 -15.41
C ASP A 165 -0.21 0.48 -15.19
N GLU A 166 -1.33 1.15 -14.89
CA GLU A 166 -1.41 2.61 -14.76
C GLU A 166 -0.68 3.16 -13.53
N TYR A 167 -0.47 2.30 -12.54
CA TYR A 167 0.29 2.58 -11.34
C TYR A 167 1.76 2.17 -11.45
N PHE A 168 2.15 1.55 -12.58
CA PHE A 168 3.49 1.10 -12.89
C PHE A 168 4.03 0.05 -11.92
N ILE A 169 3.13 -0.70 -11.29
CA ILE A 169 3.42 -1.73 -10.29
C ILE A 169 4.35 -2.82 -10.85
N HIS A 170 4.21 -3.12 -12.15
CA HIS A 170 5.04 -4.11 -12.84
C HIS A 170 6.55 -3.85 -12.74
N PHE A 171 7.00 -2.59 -12.59
CA PHE A 171 8.42 -2.31 -12.33
C PHE A 171 8.83 -2.72 -10.91
N GLY A 172 8.02 -2.39 -9.91
CA GLY A 172 8.21 -2.83 -8.53
C GLY A 172 8.17 -4.36 -8.40
N SER A 173 7.22 -5.03 -9.06
CA SER A 173 7.10 -6.50 -9.04
C SER A 173 8.33 -7.18 -9.65
N ARG A 174 8.84 -6.66 -10.77
CA ARG A 174 10.08 -7.18 -11.39
C ARG A 174 11.30 -6.97 -10.50
N ALA A 175 11.39 -5.82 -9.83
CA ALA A 175 12.47 -5.54 -8.89
C ALA A 175 12.40 -6.47 -7.66
N LEU A 176 11.21 -6.69 -7.12
CA LEU A 176 10.96 -7.62 -6.03
C LEU A 176 11.40 -9.04 -6.41
N VAL A 177 10.98 -9.55 -7.58
CA VAL A 177 11.36 -10.89 -8.06
C VAL A 177 12.87 -11.07 -8.17
N ARG A 178 13.64 -10.02 -8.50
CA ARG A 178 15.11 -10.11 -8.53
C ARG A 178 15.76 -10.24 -7.16
N LYS A 179 15.05 -9.88 -6.08
CA LYS A 179 15.51 -9.96 -4.69
C LYS A 179 15.09 -11.27 -4.00
N LEU A 180 14.23 -12.08 -4.63
CA LEU A 180 13.77 -13.39 -4.15
C LEU A 180 14.74 -14.50 -4.58
#